data_AF-A0A6J1WVJ9-F1
#
_entry.id   AF-A0A6J1WVJ9-F1
#
_cell.length_a   1.000
_cell.length_b   1.000
_cell.length_c   1.000
_cell.angle_alpha   90.00
_cell.angle_beta   90.00
_cell.angle_gamma   90.00
#
_symmetry.space_group_name_H-M   'P 1'
#
loop_
_entity.id
_entity.type
_entity.pdbx_description
1 polymer ?
#
loop_
_entity_poly.entity_id
_entity_poly.type
_entity_poly.pdbx_seq_one_letter_code
_entity_poly.pdbx_strand_id
1 'polypeptide(L)'
;MSSSETSDPDTVVEVIRKPVCLIILGMAGAGKTSFTRRLASKIVEGSRPYLINLDPACREVPYPANIDIRDTVDYKEVMKQYGLGPNGGIVTTLNLFSTKFGQVVNLIEKAGKKHKYCVIDTPGQIEVFTWSASGTIVSESLASACPTVVVYVMDTVRSVSPITFMSNMLYACSILYKTRLPFIVVMNKTDVVDNSYAVEWMRDFEAFQEALEAAGDSESEGGTSYVGNLTRSMALALDAFYSDLKCCGVSSHTGAGIDEFFKLVDAAAEEYEKEYKQDWLKMRAQKLEEQKKKDEEKRLKRDNPNVVLEKKKLIDEVPVGRETSDVYLKHPGNESSSDEEGTEVKPDIDDKPQDVAMFQEFINKHVKPNNSGNKT
;
A
#
# COMPACT_ATOMS: atom_id res chain seq x y z
N MET A 1 23.87 -4.37 61.64
CA MET A 1 23.73 -5.70 61.01
C MET A 1 22.32 -5.80 60.45
N SER A 2 22.23 -5.88 59.12
CA SER A 2 21.12 -6.36 58.28
C SER A 2 19.70 -5.82 58.54
N SER A 3 19.35 -4.79 57.80
CA SER A 3 17.99 -4.53 57.31
C SER A 3 17.71 -5.49 56.14
N SER A 4 16.77 -6.42 56.32
CA SER A 4 16.29 -7.30 55.25
C SER A 4 15.21 -6.58 54.45
N GLU A 5 15.60 -6.00 53.32
CA GLU A 5 14.68 -5.60 52.25
C GLU A 5 14.10 -6.88 51.63
N THR A 6 12.80 -7.10 51.84
CA THR A 6 12.02 -8.07 51.10
C THR A 6 11.82 -7.52 49.69
N SER A 7 12.55 -8.08 48.72
CA SER A 7 12.36 -7.85 47.30
C SER A 7 11.00 -8.36 46.84
N ASP A 8 10.20 -7.49 46.22
CA ASP A 8 8.94 -7.82 45.54
C ASP A 8 9.12 -8.96 44.53
N PRO A 9 8.13 -9.86 44.37
CA PRO A 9 8.21 -10.95 43.41
C PRO A 9 7.96 -10.42 41.99
N ASP A 10 8.98 -10.56 41.15
CA ASP A 10 8.91 -10.67 39.68
C ASP A 10 7.63 -10.13 39.01
N THR A 11 7.60 -8.83 38.72
CA THR A 11 6.85 -8.32 37.56
C THR A 11 7.51 -8.90 36.31
N VAL A 12 7.11 -10.10 35.91
CA VAL A 12 7.39 -10.64 34.58
C VAL A 12 6.71 -9.68 33.61
N VAL A 13 7.47 -8.76 33.02
CA VAL A 13 7.01 -7.98 31.87
C VAL A 13 6.79 -9.00 30.77
N GLU A 14 5.55 -9.49 30.62
CA GLU A 14 5.14 -10.29 29.48
C GLU A 14 5.50 -9.48 28.23
N VAL A 15 6.57 -9.88 27.55
CA VAL A 15 6.92 -9.31 26.25
C VAL A 15 5.79 -9.70 25.32
N ILE A 16 4.83 -8.80 25.12
CA ILE A 16 3.69 -9.02 24.25
C ILE A 16 4.26 -9.20 22.83
N ARG A 17 4.34 -10.45 22.39
CA ARG A 17 4.77 -10.80 21.05
C ARG A 17 3.77 -10.19 20.06
N LYS A 18 4.26 -9.38 19.13
CA LYS A 18 3.44 -8.86 18.04
C LYS A 18 3.25 -9.95 16.99
N PRO A 19 2.05 -10.10 16.41
CA PRO A 19 1.83 -11.07 15.35
C PRO A 19 2.52 -10.61 14.07
N VAL A 20 2.94 -11.56 13.23
CA VAL A 20 3.41 -11.25 11.87
C VAL A 20 2.20 -11.08 10.95
N CYS A 21 2.02 -9.88 10.42
CA CYS A 21 0.95 -9.50 9.50
C CYS A 21 1.29 -9.89 8.06
N LEU A 22 0.41 -10.63 7.40
CA LEU A 22 0.54 -11.09 6.02
C LEU A 22 -0.52 -10.39 5.17
N ILE A 23 -0.08 -9.45 4.33
CA ILE A 23 -0.97 -8.78 3.37
C ILE A 23 -0.99 -9.61 2.10
N ILE A 24 -2.11 -10.31 1.85
CA ILE A 24 -2.27 -11.16 0.69
C ILE A 24 -2.69 -10.29 -0.50
N LEU A 25 -1.78 -10.09 -1.45
CA LEU A 25 -2.00 -9.39 -2.71
C LEU A 25 -1.94 -10.39 -3.87
N GLY A 26 -2.39 -9.98 -5.04
CA GLY A 26 -2.39 -10.78 -6.25
C GLY A 26 -3.51 -10.38 -7.20
N MET A 27 -3.41 -10.77 -8.47
CA MET A 27 -4.44 -10.45 -9.46
C MET A 27 -5.78 -11.13 -9.12
N ALA A 28 -6.86 -10.64 -9.73
CA ALA A 28 -8.16 -11.32 -9.67
C ALA A 28 -8.03 -12.73 -10.27
N GLY A 29 -8.52 -13.74 -9.55
CA GLY A 29 -8.44 -15.14 -9.97
C GLY A 29 -7.14 -15.87 -9.62
N ALA A 30 -6.12 -15.19 -9.07
CA ALA A 30 -4.88 -15.84 -8.60
C ALA A 30 -5.10 -16.78 -7.39
N GLY A 31 -6.24 -16.64 -6.71
CA GLY A 31 -6.64 -17.52 -5.61
C GLY A 31 -6.32 -16.99 -4.22
N LYS A 32 -6.24 -15.66 -4.03
CA LYS A 32 -6.02 -14.99 -2.73
C LYS A 32 -6.91 -15.55 -1.62
N THR A 33 -8.24 -15.49 -1.79
CA THR A 33 -9.22 -15.98 -0.80
C THR A 33 -9.10 -17.50 -0.55
N SER A 34 -8.82 -18.30 -1.59
CA SER A 34 -8.58 -19.73 -1.44
C SER A 34 -7.29 -20.03 -0.66
N PHE A 35 -6.25 -19.24 -0.90
CA PHE A 35 -4.99 -19.31 -0.18
C PHE A 35 -5.20 -18.92 1.29
N THR A 36 -5.88 -17.81 1.57
CA THR A 36 -6.27 -17.39 2.92
C THR A 36 -7.07 -18.48 3.65
N ARG A 37 -8.04 -19.12 2.97
CA ARG A 37 -8.78 -20.27 3.50
C ARG A 37 -7.86 -21.43 3.89
N ARG A 38 -6.84 -21.73 3.06
CA ARG A 38 -5.87 -22.77 3.37
C ARG A 38 -5.06 -22.39 4.61
N LEU A 39 -4.56 -21.16 4.69
CA LEU A 39 -3.82 -20.66 5.84
C LEU A 39 -4.65 -20.68 7.13
N ALA A 40 -5.95 -20.38 7.05
CA ALA A 40 -6.89 -20.42 8.18
C ALA A 40 -6.97 -21.80 8.87
N SER A 41 -6.73 -22.87 8.12
CA SER A 41 -6.76 -24.24 8.65
C SER A 41 -5.49 -24.64 9.40
N LYS A 42 -4.36 -23.92 9.18
CA LYS A 42 -3.08 -24.25 9.79
C LYS A 42 -3.08 -23.81 11.25
N ILE A 43 -2.63 -24.69 12.14
CA ILE A 43 -2.39 -24.38 13.55
C ILE A 43 -0.88 -24.24 13.73
N VAL A 44 -0.45 -23.10 14.26
CA VAL A 44 0.94 -22.81 14.58
C VAL A 44 1.01 -22.37 16.04
N GLU A 45 1.89 -22.99 16.83
CA GLU A 45 2.03 -22.71 18.26
C GLU A 45 0.69 -22.83 19.03
N GLY A 46 -0.16 -23.78 18.64
CA GLY A 46 -1.44 -24.06 19.30
C GLY A 46 -2.59 -23.10 18.92
N SER A 47 -2.36 -22.13 18.03
CA SER A 47 -3.40 -21.21 17.56
C SER A 47 -3.52 -21.19 16.03
N ARG A 48 -4.72 -20.87 15.55
CA ARG A 48 -4.94 -20.53 14.12
C ARG A 48 -4.54 -19.08 13.89
N PRO A 49 -4.20 -18.66 12.66
CA PRO A 49 -3.98 -17.26 12.35
C PRO A 49 -5.19 -16.38 12.71
N TYR A 50 -4.94 -15.12 13.06
CA TYR A 50 -5.97 -14.09 13.13
C TYR A 50 -6.33 -13.65 11.71
N LEU A 51 -7.59 -13.71 11.31
CA LEU A 51 -8.01 -13.54 9.92
C LEU A 51 -8.79 -12.23 9.73
N ILE A 52 -8.42 -11.45 8.73
CA ILE A 52 -9.07 -10.18 8.39
C ILE A 52 -9.48 -10.21 6.91
N ASN A 53 -10.76 -9.97 6.64
CA ASN A 53 -11.26 -9.75 5.28
C ASN A 53 -11.38 -8.25 5.00
N LEU A 54 -10.68 -7.77 3.97
CA LEU A 54 -10.79 -6.41 3.44
C LEU A 54 -11.44 -6.36 2.05
N ASP A 55 -11.96 -7.47 1.52
CA ASP A 55 -12.73 -7.47 0.28
C ASP A 55 -14.23 -7.24 0.56
N PRO A 56 -14.78 -6.04 0.25
CA PRO A 56 -16.20 -5.74 0.45
C PRO A 56 -17.09 -6.34 -0.64
N ALA A 57 -16.55 -6.71 -1.81
CA ALA A 57 -17.29 -7.26 -2.93
C ALA A 57 -17.40 -8.80 -2.87
N CYS A 58 -16.71 -9.44 -1.92
CA CYS A 58 -16.77 -10.88 -1.72
C CYS A 58 -18.17 -11.31 -1.24
N ARG A 59 -18.81 -12.23 -1.98
CA ARG A 59 -20.16 -12.73 -1.67
C ARG A 59 -20.18 -13.55 -0.38
N GLU A 60 -19.24 -14.48 -0.26
CA GLU A 60 -19.12 -15.39 0.87
C GLU A 60 -17.64 -15.54 1.21
N VAL A 61 -17.32 -15.33 2.49
CA VAL A 61 -15.95 -15.49 3.01
C VAL A 61 -15.82 -16.94 3.50
N PRO A 62 -15.05 -17.80 2.82
CA PRO A 62 -15.06 -19.25 3.05
C PRO A 62 -14.13 -19.66 4.22
N TYR A 63 -13.93 -18.76 5.19
CA TYR A 63 -13.09 -18.93 6.37
C TYR A 63 -13.64 -18.07 7.53
N PRO A 64 -13.34 -18.41 8.79
CA PRO A 64 -13.87 -17.68 9.95
C PRO A 64 -13.09 -16.38 10.18
N ALA A 65 -13.41 -15.32 9.43
CA ALA A 65 -12.81 -14.00 9.60
C ALA A 65 -13.06 -13.45 11.01
N ASN A 66 -12.02 -12.97 11.69
CA ASN A 66 -12.12 -12.29 12.98
C ASN A 66 -12.57 -10.83 12.82
N ILE A 67 -12.17 -10.20 11.71
CA ILE A 67 -12.62 -8.87 11.31
C ILE A 67 -13.05 -8.95 9.84
N ASP A 68 -14.28 -8.56 9.55
CA ASP A 68 -14.80 -8.46 8.19
C ASP A 68 -15.24 -7.03 7.91
N ILE A 69 -14.69 -6.43 6.84
CA ILE A 69 -15.07 -5.09 6.38
C ILE A 69 -16.58 -4.97 6.11
N ARG A 70 -17.22 -6.07 5.70
CA ARG A 70 -18.65 -6.13 5.35
C ARG A 70 -19.56 -5.92 6.56
N ASP A 71 -19.08 -6.21 7.77
CA ASP A 71 -19.82 -5.97 9.01
C ASP A 71 -19.83 -4.48 9.40
N THR A 72 -18.88 -3.70 8.88
CA THR A 72 -18.72 -2.28 9.22
C THR A 72 -19.35 -1.37 8.18
N VAL A 73 -19.27 -1.75 6.90
CA VAL A 73 -19.74 -0.93 5.77
C VAL A 73 -20.46 -1.83 4.77
N ASP A 74 -21.73 -1.53 4.50
CA ASP A 74 -22.50 -2.22 3.47
C ASP A 74 -22.10 -1.73 2.08
N TYR A 75 -21.34 -2.58 1.37
CA TYR A 75 -20.88 -2.35 0.02
C TYR A 75 -22.00 -1.99 -0.98
N LYS A 76 -23.15 -2.68 -0.90
CA LYS A 76 -24.26 -2.47 -1.85
C LYS A 76 -24.95 -1.14 -1.59
N GLU A 77 -25.11 -0.78 -0.32
CA GLU A 77 -25.70 0.50 0.05
C GLU A 77 -24.76 1.66 -0.32
N VAL A 78 -23.44 1.52 -0.15
CA VAL A 78 -22.45 2.50 -0.63
C VAL A 78 -22.57 2.70 -2.14
N MET A 79 -22.67 1.63 -2.92
CA MET A 79 -22.87 1.76 -4.37
C MET A 79 -24.15 2.51 -4.72
N LYS A 80 -25.25 2.22 -4.02
CA LYS A 80 -26.56 2.84 -4.25
C LYS A 80 -26.58 4.32 -3.86
N GLN A 81 -26.08 4.67 -2.68
CA GLN A 81 -26.10 6.04 -2.14
C GLN A 81 -25.23 6.99 -2.95
N TYR A 82 -24.04 6.54 -3.35
CA TYR A 82 -23.08 7.36 -4.08
C TYR A 82 -23.15 7.19 -5.61
N GLY A 83 -24.07 6.35 -6.11
CA GLY A 83 -24.21 6.09 -7.56
C GLY A 83 -22.96 5.49 -8.20
N LEU A 84 -22.24 4.64 -7.47
CA LEU A 84 -20.92 4.13 -7.87
C LEU A 84 -21.02 2.78 -8.57
N GLY A 85 -20.17 2.59 -9.59
CA GLY A 85 -19.90 1.26 -10.16
C GLY A 85 -19.10 0.37 -9.19
N PRO A 86 -18.90 -0.93 -9.52
CA PRO A 86 -18.33 -1.90 -8.60
C PRO A 86 -16.97 -1.51 -8.01
N ASN A 87 -16.03 -1.04 -8.84
CA ASN A 87 -14.69 -0.63 -8.39
C ASN A 87 -14.73 0.64 -7.52
N GLY A 88 -15.57 1.61 -7.88
CA GLY A 88 -15.79 2.82 -7.07
C GLY A 88 -16.38 2.49 -5.70
N GLY A 89 -17.31 1.53 -5.64
CA GLY A 89 -17.86 1.03 -4.40
C GLY A 89 -16.79 0.40 -3.49
N ILE A 90 -15.83 -0.36 -4.05
CA ILE A 90 -14.75 -0.99 -3.28
C ILE A 90 -13.83 0.09 -2.70
N VAL A 91 -13.38 1.05 -3.52
CA VAL A 91 -12.52 2.16 -3.07
C VAL A 91 -13.20 2.95 -1.95
N THR A 92 -14.47 3.33 -2.14
CA THR A 92 -15.20 4.11 -1.14
C THR A 92 -15.41 3.32 0.16
N THR A 93 -15.69 2.03 0.06
CA THR A 93 -15.83 1.16 1.24
C THR A 93 -14.50 1.05 2.01
N LEU A 94 -13.38 0.88 1.30
CA LEU A 94 -12.05 0.92 1.91
C LEU A 94 -11.72 2.27 2.54
N ASN A 95 -12.13 3.39 1.90
CA ASN A 95 -11.97 4.74 2.45
C ASN A 95 -12.75 4.95 3.76
N LEU A 96 -13.97 4.43 3.84
CA LEU A 96 -14.75 4.48 5.06
C LEU A 96 -14.12 3.61 6.15
N PHE A 97 -13.65 2.42 5.79
CA PHE A 97 -13.00 1.50 6.72
C PHE A 97 -11.64 2.02 7.25
N SER A 98 -10.85 2.68 6.40
CA SER A 98 -9.52 3.20 6.77
C SER A 98 -9.58 4.21 7.92
N THR A 99 -10.68 4.96 8.06
CA THR A 99 -10.90 5.88 9.20
C THR A 99 -10.93 5.18 10.56
N LYS A 100 -11.32 3.90 10.61
CA LYS A 100 -11.38 3.08 11.84
C LYS A 100 -10.19 2.15 11.97
N PHE A 101 -9.25 2.18 11.03
CA PHE A 101 -8.18 1.18 10.95
C PHE A 101 -7.22 1.22 12.15
N GLY A 102 -7.06 2.36 12.81
CA GLY A 102 -6.34 2.43 14.09
C GLY A 102 -6.92 1.51 15.18
N GLN A 103 -8.24 1.32 15.21
CA GLN A 103 -8.89 0.39 16.13
C GLN A 103 -8.58 -1.07 15.76
N VAL A 104 -8.53 -1.36 14.44
CA VAL A 104 -8.16 -2.68 13.92
C VAL A 104 -6.73 -3.03 14.31
N VAL A 105 -5.79 -2.10 14.17
CA VAL A 105 -4.40 -2.28 14.61
C VAL A 105 -4.32 -2.64 16.10
N ASN A 106 -5.06 -1.91 16.95
CA ASN A 106 -5.11 -2.23 18.39
C ASN A 106 -5.67 -3.64 18.68
N LEU A 107 -6.62 -4.12 17.88
CA LEU A 107 -7.14 -5.49 17.99
C LEU A 107 -6.09 -6.52 17.55
N ILE A 108 -5.36 -6.25 16.47
CA ILE A 108 -4.26 -7.10 15.98
C ILE A 108 -3.16 -7.22 17.03
N GLU A 109 -2.73 -6.11 17.63
CA GLU A 109 -1.72 -6.13 18.69
C GLU A 109 -2.15 -6.95 19.91
N LYS A 110 -3.42 -6.86 20.32
CA LYS A 110 -3.99 -7.70 21.39
C LYS A 110 -4.05 -9.17 20.98
N ALA A 111 -4.41 -9.46 19.72
CA ALA A 111 -4.45 -10.80 19.18
C ALA A 111 -3.06 -11.48 19.18
N GLY A 112 -1.98 -10.70 19.07
CA GLY A 112 -0.59 -11.16 19.14
C GLY A 112 -0.26 -12.03 20.37
N LYS A 113 -0.97 -11.83 21.48
CA LYS A 113 -0.82 -12.66 22.69
C LYS A 113 -1.13 -14.15 22.46
N LYS A 114 -2.02 -14.45 21.52
CA LYS A 114 -2.49 -15.80 21.23
C LYS A 114 -2.09 -16.28 19.83
N HIS A 115 -2.07 -15.37 18.86
CA HIS A 115 -1.94 -15.68 17.45
C HIS A 115 -0.57 -15.24 16.93
N LYS A 116 0.23 -16.17 16.40
CA LYS A 116 1.54 -15.85 15.80
C LYS A 116 1.40 -15.03 14.50
N TYR A 117 0.40 -15.35 13.69
CA TYR A 117 0.17 -14.74 12.38
C TYR A 117 -1.17 -14.02 12.31
N CYS A 118 -1.19 -12.92 11.57
CA CYS A 118 -2.40 -12.22 11.16
C CYS A 118 -2.47 -12.18 9.63
N VAL A 119 -3.49 -12.78 9.01
CA VAL A 119 -3.65 -12.84 7.55
C VAL A 119 -4.71 -11.86 7.11
N ILE A 120 -4.37 -10.99 6.17
CA ILE A 120 -5.25 -9.97 5.60
C ILE A 120 -5.55 -10.32 4.15
N ASP A 121 -6.81 -10.69 3.86
CA ASP A 121 -7.31 -10.91 2.50
C ASP A 121 -7.72 -9.57 1.89
N THR A 122 -7.18 -9.23 0.73
CA THR A 122 -7.42 -7.94 0.07
C THR A 122 -8.38 -8.07 -1.11
N PRO A 123 -9.00 -6.98 -1.59
CA PRO A 123 -9.92 -7.04 -2.72
C PRO A 123 -9.39 -7.74 -3.96
N GLY A 124 -10.30 -8.34 -4.72
CA GLY A 124 -10.01 -9.00 -6.00
C GLY A 124 -9.15 -8.14 -6.95
N GLN A 125 -9.51 -6.86 -7.10
CA GLN A 125 -8.76 -5.89 -7.89
C GLN A 125 -7.63 -5.27 -7.09
N ILE A 126 -6.40 -5.65 -7.46
CA ILE A 126 -5.19 -5.29 -6.74
C ILE A 126 -4.93 -3.79 -6.76
N GLU A 127 -5.25 -3.10 -7.86
CA GLU A 127 -5.02 -1.67 -8.04
C GLU A 127 -5.79 -0.83 -7.02
N VAL A 128 -7.01 -1.27 -6.69
CA VAL A 128 -7.89 -0.60 -5.73
C VAL A 128 -7.27 -0.60 -4.34
N PHE A 129 -6.48 -1.62 -4.00
CA PHE A 129 -5.75 -1.65 -2.75
C PHE A 129 -4.38 -0.97 -2.87
N THR A 130 -3.55 -1.36 -3.85
CA THR A 130 -2.15 -0.90 -3.92
C THR A 130 -2.03 0.58 -4.26
N TRP A 131 -2.86 1.12 -5.16
CA TRP A 131 -2.76 2.50 -5.63
C TRP A 131 -3.71 3.48 -4.94
N SER A 132 -4.56 3.01 -4.02
CA SER A 132 -5.42 3.90 -3.25
C SER A 132 -4.72 4.47 -2.02
N ALA A 133 -5.14 5.68 -1.63
CA ALA A 133 -4.73 6.28 -0.37
C ALA A 133 -5.09 5.39 0.83
N SER A 134 -6.25 4.73 0.79
CA SER A 134 -6.70 3.87 1.89
C SER A 134 -5.90 2.59 2.02
N GLY A 135 -5.53 1.93 0.91
CA GLY A 135 -4.65 0.77 1.01
C GLY A 135 -3.23 1.15 1.44
N THR A 136 -2.76 2.35 1.08
CA THR A 136 -1.50 2.90 1.61
C THR A 136 -1.60 3.12 3.13
N ILE A 137 -2.65 3.78 3.61
CA ILE A 137 -2.90 3.99 5.05
C ILE A 137 -2.96 2.65 5.80
N VAL A 138 -3.68 1.66 5.28
CA VAL A 138 -3.79 0.32 5.86
C VAL A 138 -2.41 -0.35 5.96
N SER A 139 -1.66 -0.35 4.86
CA SER A 139 -0.35 -1.01 4.78
C SER A 139 0.67 -0.33 5.69
N GLU A 140 0.74 1.01 5.70
CA GLU A 140 1.65 1.78 6.56
C GLU A 140 1.27 1.68 8.04
N SER A 141 -0.02 1.65 8.36
CA SER A 141 -0.48 1.48 9.74
C SER A 141 -0.13 0.09 10.29
N LEU A 142 -0.25 -0.96 9.47
CA LEU A 142 0.23 -2.29 9.84
C LEU A 142 1.75 -2.32 9.98
N ALA A 143 2.45 -1.81 8.97
CA ALA A 143 3.90 -1.78 8.90
C ALA A 143 4.57 -0.94 9.98
N SER A 144 3.86 0.00 10.61
CA SER A 144 4.40 0.77 11.73
C SER A 144 4.14 0.12 13.09
N ALA A 145 3.13 -0.74 13.18
CA ALA A 145 2.72 -1.40 14.42
C ALA A 145 3.34 -2.80 14.58
N CYS A 146 3.29 -3.63 13.55
CA CYS A 146 3.63 -5.05 13.61
C CYS A 146 4.56 -5.46 12.46
N PRO A 147 5.37 -6.54 12.62
CA PRO A 147 6.10 -7.15 11.52
C PRO A 147 5.16 -7.47 10.38
N THR A 148 5.36 -6.84 9.22
CA THR A 148 4.42 -6.94 8.09
C THR A 148 5.16 -7.44 6.85
N VAL A 149 4.60 -8.46 6.22
CA VAL A 149 5.13 -9.10 5.01
C VAL A 149 4.06 -9.03 3.92
N VAL A 150 4.46 -8.62 2.73
CA VAL A 150 3.60 -8.62 1.54
C VAL A 150 3.73 -9.98 0.86
N VAL A 151 2.59 -10.64 0.67
CA VAL A 151 2.51 -11.95 0.02
C VAL A 151 1.84 -11.76 -1.33
N TYR A 152 2.61 -11.85 -2.41
CA TYR A 152 2.12 -11.69 -3.76
C TYR A 152 1.77 -13.04 -4.37
N VAL A 153 0.47 -13.33 -4.43
CA VAL A 153 -0.08 -14.56 -4.99
C VAL A 153 -0.17 -14.43 -6.51
N MET A 154 0.65 -15.22 -7.20
CA MET A 154 0.68 -15.37 -8.64
C MET A 154 -0.10 -16.62 -9.07
N ASP A 155 -0.83 -16.53 -10.18
CA ASP A 155 -1.44 -17.69 -10.83
C ASP A 155 -0.41 -18.39 -11.73
N THR A 156 0.09 -19.55 -11.32
CA THR A 156 1.08 -20.30 -12.10
C THR A 156 0.50 -20.73 -13.46
N VAL A 157 -0.76 -21.17 -13.51
CA VAL A 157 -1.38 -21.68 -14.74
C VAL A 157 -1.49 -20.60 -15.82
N ARG A 158 -1.74 -19.35 -15.43
CA ARG A 158 -1.82 -18.22 -16.36
C ARG A 158 -0.46 -17.61 -16.68
N SER A 159 0.57 -17.90 -15.90
CA SER A 159 1.91 -17.32 -16.04
C SER A 159 2.88 -18.27 -16.72
N VAL A 160 2.40 -19.25 -17.49
CA VAL A 160 3.23 -20.17 -18.29
C VAL A 160 3.81 -19.49 -19.53
N SER A 161 3.17 -18.42 -20.02
CA SER A 161 3.75 -17.58 -21.08
C SER A 161 4.85 -16.68 -20.49
N PRO A 162 6.08 -16.68 -21.04
CA PRO A 162 7.19 -15.84 -20.57
C PRO A 162 6.84 -14.34 -20.55
N ILE A 163 6.10 -13.86 -21.54
CA ILE A 163 5.67 -12.45 -21.64
C ILE A 163 4.70 -12.10 -20.50
N THR A 164 3.75 -13.01 -20.21
CA THR A 164 2.78 -12.84 -19.12
C THR A 164 3.49 -12.91 -17.76
N PHE A 165 4.44 -13.84 -17.60
CA PHE A 165 5.27 -13.94 -16.41
C PHE A 165 6.07 -12.66 -16.16
N MET A 166 6.77 -12.14 -17.17
CA MET A 166 7.51 -10.88 -17.10
C MET A 166 6.62 -9.73 -16.65
N SER A 167 5.44 -9.59 -17.25
CA SER A 167 4.49 -8.53 -16.93
C SER A 167 4.00 -8.62 -15.47
N ASN A 168 3.68 -9.82 -15.01
CA ASN A 168 3.28 -10.07 -13.63
C ASN A 168 4.40 -9.78 -12.62
N MET A 169 5.64 -10.10 -12.96
CA MET A 169 6.79 -9.86 -12.11
C MET A 169 7.20 -8.39 -12.07
N LEU A 170 7.08 -7.65 -13.18
CA LEU A 170 7.22 -6.19 -13.20
C LEU A 170 6.18 -5.50 -12.30
N TYR A 171 4.96 -6.02 -12.30
CA TYR A 171 3.93 -5.55 -11.40
C TYR A 171 4.28 -5.84 -9.93
N ALA A 172 4.78 -7.05 -9.64
CA ALA A 172 5.28 -7.41 -8.31
C ALA A 172 6.42 -6.48 -7.85
N CYS A 173 7.36 -6.18 -8.74
CA CYS A 173 8.45 -5.22 -8.53
C CYS A 173 7.93 -3.82 -8.17
N SER A 174 6.94 -3.33 -8.92
CA SER A 174 6.30 -2.04 -8.66
C SER A 174 5.68 -1.99 -7.25
N ILE A 175 5.06 -3.08 -6.80
CA ILE A 175 4.50 -3.17 -5.44
C ILE A 175 5.60 -3.24 -4.38
N LEU A 176 6.68 -4.00 -4.60
CA LEU A 176 7.80 -4.05 -3.66
C LEU A 176 8.37 -2.64 -3.45
N TYR A 177 8.70 -1.91 -4.51
CA TYR A 177 9.27 -0.56 -4.38
C TYR A 177 8.30 0.44 -3.75
N LYS A 178 7.00 0.28 -4.00
CA LYS A 178 5.96 1.14 -3.41
C LYS A 178 5.77 0.89 -1.92
N THR A 179 5.71 -0.38 -1.50
CA THR A 179 5.45 -0.77 -0.10
C THR A 179 6.71 -0.75 0.76
N ARG A 180 7.87 -1.05 0.14
CA ARG A 180 9.17 -1.22 0.78
C ARG A 180 9.18 -2.28 1.88
N LEU A 181 8.23 -3.21 1.88
CA LEU A 181 8.10 -4.26 2.88
C LEU A 181 8.77 -5.55 2.40
N PRO A 182 9.18 -6.46 3.32
CA PRO A 182 9.58 -7.80 2.94
C PRO A 182 8.50 -8.45 2.07
N PHE A 183 8.94 -9.09 1.00
CA PHE A 183 8.06 -9.50 -0.09
C PHE A 183 8.29 -10.96 -0.46
N ILE A 184 7.20 -11.73 -0.54
CA ILE A 184 7.24 -13.15 -0.89
C ILE A 184 6.35 -13.38 -2.09
N VAL A 185 6.90 -13.97 -3.15
CA VAL A 185 6.15 -14.40 -4.33
C VAL A 185 5.62 -15.81 -4.09
N VAL A 186 4.31 -15.97 -4.10
CA VAL A 186 3.64 -17.26 -3.91
C VAL A 186 3.03 -17.70 -5.23
N MET A 187 3.62 -18.71 -5.84
CA MET A 187 3.14 -19.32 -7.07
C MET A 187 2.05 -20.34 -6.73
N ASN A 188 0.79 -19.96 -6.91
CA ASN A 188 -0.36 -20.76 -6.52
C ASN A 188 -0.86 -21.66 -7.67
N LYS A 189 -1.63 -22.69 -7.30
CA LYS A 189 -2.21 -23.70 -8.18
C LYS A 189 -1.17 -24.67 -8.76
N THR A 190 -0.17 -25.02 -7.96
CA THR A 190 0.84 -26.02 -8.32
C THR A 190 0.29 -27.43 -8.49
N ASP A 191 -0.95 -27.68 -8.05
CA ASP A 191 -1.70 -28.90 -8.34
C ASP A 191 -2.11 -29.04 -9.81
N VAL A 192 -2.11 -27.94 -10.58
CA VAL A 192 -2.46 -27.93 -12.01
C VAL A 192 -1.22 -27.84 -12.90
N VAL A 193 -0.33 -26.89 -12.60
CA VAL A 193 0.93 -26.69 -13.33
C VAL A 193 2.05 -26.52 -12.32
N ASP A 194 3.11 -27.32 -12.48
CA ASP A 194 4.29 -27.23 -11.63
C ASP A 194 5.00 -25.87 -11.78
N ASN A 195 5.61 -25.36 -10.71
CA ASN A 195 6.21 -24.03 -10.72
C ASN A 195 7.71 -24.02 -11.06
N SER A 196 8.31 -25.16 -11.39
CA SER A 196 9.76 -25.25 -11.65
C SER A 196 10.21 -24.31 -12.77
N TYR A 197 9.42 -24.15 -13.84
CA TYR A 197 9.74 -23.24 -14.94
C TYR A 197 9.86 -21.78 -14.46
N ALA A 198 8.99 -21.35 -13.55
CA ALA A 198 8.98 -19.98 -13.04
C ALA A 198 10.14 -19.75 -12.07
N VAL A 199 10.50 -20.78 -11.28
CA VAL A 199 11.69 -20.74 -10.42
C VAL A 199 12.95 -20.68 -11.27
N GLU A 200 13.03 -21.48 -12.33
CA GLU A 200 14.13 -21.47 -13.29
C GLU A 200 14.27 -20.08 -13.91
N TRP A 201 13.19 -19.48 -14.43
CA TRP A 201 13.25 -18.13 -15.00
C TRP A 201 13.64 -17.01 -14.02
N MET A 202 13.44 -17.20 -12.72
CA MET A 202 13.88 -16.23 -11.69
C MET A 202 15.32 -16.44 -11.21
N ARG A 203 15.92 -17.61 -11.49
CA ARG A 203 17.25 -17.98 -11.00
C ARG A 203 18.26 -18.09 -12.14
N ASP A 204 17.78 -18.36 -13.35
CA ASP A 204 18.55 -18.48 -14.57
C ASP A 204 17.98 -17.51 -15.61
N PHE A 205 18.69 -16.39 -15.74
CA PHE A 205 18.40 -15.35 -16.70
C PHE A 205 18.54 -15.83 -18.15
N GLU A 206 19.50 -16.71 -18.45
CA GLU A 206 19.73 -17.19 -19.81
C GLU A 206 18.55 -18.07 -20.25
N ALA A 207 18.10 -18.97 -19.38
CA ALA A 207 16.91 -19.78 -19.62
C ALA A 207 15.65 -18.92 -19.85
N PHE A 208 15.49 -17.83 -19.09
CA PHE A 208 14.38 -16.91 -19.28
C PHE A 208 14.47 -16.16 -20.62
N GLN A 209 15.66 -15.71 -21.00
CA GLN A 209 15.88 -14.99 -22.25
C GLN A 209 15.61 -15.89 -23.46
N GLU A 210 16.08 -17.15 -23.43
CA GLU A 210 15.79 -18.13 -24.48
C GLU A 210 14.28 -18.38 -24.61
N ALA A 211 13.58 -18.53 -23.48
CA ALA A 211 12.13 -18.70 -23.49
C ALA A 211 11.39 -17.48 -24.07
N LEU A 212 11.86 -16.27 -23.79
CA LEU A 212 11.30 -15.02 -24.35
C LEU A 212 11.56 -14.89 -25.84
N GLU A 213 12.74 -15.26 -26.33
CA GLU A 213 13.07 -15.28 -27.75
C GLU A 213 12.19 -16.30 -28.51
N ALA A 214 12.08 -17.52 -27.98
CA ALA A 214 11.24 -18.56 -28.56
C ALA A 214 9.75 -18.17 -28.60
N ALA A 215 9.25 -17.47 -27.57
CA ALA A 215 7.89 -16.94 -27.54
C ALA A 215 7.69 -15.78 -28.53
N GLY A 216 8.69 -14.90 -28.70
CA GLY A 216 8.65 -13.80 -29.65
C GLY A 216 8.60 -14.26 -31.11
N ASP A 217 9.29 -15.34 -31.44
CA ASP A 217 9.34 -15.91 -32.79
C ASP A 217 8.10 -16.71 -33.17
N SER A 218 7.36 -17.25 -32.18
CA SER A 218 6.19 -18.11 -32.41
C SER A 218 4.86 -17.35 -32.47
N GLU A 219 4.75 -16.16 -31.89
CA GLU A 219 3.54 -15.32 -31.97
C GLU A 219 3.53 -14.34 -33.16
N SER A 220 4.58 -14.32 -33.99
CA SER A 220 4.75 -13.30 -35.02
C SER A 220 4.92 -13.85 -36.45
N GLU A 221 3.81 -14.26 -37.08
CA GLU A 221 3.65 -14.01 -38.53
C GLU A 221 3.53 -12.49 -38.77
N GLY A 222 4.64 -11.74 -38.68
CA GLY A 222 4.74 -10.40 -39.25
C GLY A 222 4.95 -9.17 -38.34
N GLY A 223 5.35 -9.31 -37.07
CA GLY A 223 5.82 -8.15 -36.27
C GLY A 223 6.10 -8.54 -34.80
N THR A 224 7.13 -8.06 -34.08
CA THR A 224 7.91 -6.82 -34.18
C THR A 224 9.24 -6.96 -33.40
N SER A 225 10.36 -6.56 -34.01
CA SER A 225 11.71 -6.54 -33.38
C SER A 225 11.80 -5.68 -32.10
N TYR A 226 10.85 -4.77 -31.87
CA TYR A 226 10.87 -3.82 -30.75
C TYR A 226 10.50 -4.45 -29.40
N VAL A 227 9.48 -5.32 -29.36
CA VAL A 227 9.05 -5.98 -28.11
C VAL A 227 10.16 -6.90 -27.60
N GLY A 228 10.84 -7.62 -28.49
CA GLY A 228 11.99 -8.46 -28.12
C GLY A 228 13.16 -7.66 -27.54
N ASN A 229 13.49 -6.50 -28.12
CA ASN A 229 14.56 -5.64 -27.59
C ASN A 229 14.21 -5.03 -26.22
N LEU A 230 12.99 -4.52 -26.06
CA LEU A 230 12.51 -4.00 -24.77
C LEU A 230 12.53 -5.12 -23.70
N THR A 231 12.01 -6.28 -24.05
CA THR A 231 11.97 -7.47 -23.18
C THR A 231 13.37 -7.85 -22.71
N ARG A 232 14.37 -7.85 -23.60
CA ARG A 232 15.77 -8.14 -23.25
C ARG A 232 16.34 -7.11 -22.27
N SER A 233 16.11 -5.82 -22.51
CA SER A 233 16.55 -4.75 -21.59
C SER A 233 15.85 -4.83 -20.23
N MET A 234 14.56 -5.14 -20.21
CA MET A 234 13.80 -5.30 -18.97
C MET A 234 14.24 -6.55 -18.22
N ALA A 235 14.47 -7.65 -18.90
CA ALA A 235 14.90 -8.89 -18.28
C ALA A 235 16.26 -8.72 -17.58
N LEU A 236 17.22 -7.98 -18.17
CA LEU A 236 18.49 -7.63 -17.51
C LEU A 236 18.30 -6.81 -16.24
N ALA A 237 17.40 -5.83 -16.26
CA ALA A 237 17.08 -5.04 -15.06
C ALA A 237 16.36 -5.88 -14.00
N LEU A 238 15.63 -6.91 -14.41
CA LEU A 238 14.85 -7.78 -13.55
C LEU A 238 15.67 -8.93 -12.96
N ASP A 239 16.79 -9.34 -13.56
CA ASP A 239 17.65 -10.41 -13.06
C ASP A 239 18.17 -10.14 -11.63
N ALA A 240 18.71 -8.93 -11.41
CA ALA A 240 19.14 -8.48 -10.10
C ALA A 240 17.98 -8.47 -9.08
N PHE A 241 16.77 -8.18 -9.55
CA PHE A 241 15.57 -8.16 -8.72
C PHE A 241 15.06 -9.58 -8.42
N TYR A 242 15.10 -10.50 -9.38
CA TYR A 242 14.59 -11.86 -9.23
C TYR A 242 15.46 -12.72 -8.32
N SER A 243 16.78 -12.58 -8.42
CA SER A 243 17.75 -13.36 -7.66
C SER A 243 17.52 -13.27 -6.15
N ASP A 244 17.15 -12.09 -5.65
CA ASP A 244 16.97 -11.84 -4.21
C ASP A 244 15.53 -12.10 -3.72
N LEU A 245 14.56 -12.26 -4.63
CA LEU A 245 13.17 -12.49 -4.24
C LEU A 245 12.98 -13.88 -3.62
N LYS A 246 12.36 -13.87 -2.45
CA LYS A 246 11.83 -15.09 -1.80
C LYS A 246 10.61 -15.54 -2.57
N CYS A 247 10.62 -16.79 -3.00
CA CYS A 247 9.49 -17.39 -3.71
C CYS A 247 9.24 -18.82 -3.24
N CYS A 248 7.98 -19.27 -3.33
CA CYS A 248 7.60 -20.66 -3.10
C CYS A 248 6.40 -21.06 -3.94
N GLY A 249 6.33 -22.35 -4.30
CA GLY A 249 5.18 -22.96 -4.95
C GLY A 249 4.18 -23.48 -3.93
N VAL A 250 2.89 -23.18 -4.10
CA VAL A 250 1.83 -23.66 -3.22
C VAL A 250 0.62 -24.15 -4.01
N SER A 251 -0.08 -25.11 -3.42
CA SER A 251 -1.44 -25.44 -3.83
C SER A 251 -2.41 -25.09 -2.70
N SER A 252 -3.25 -24.08 -2.93
CA SER A 252 -4.34 -23.75 -2.00
C SER A 252 -5.33 -24.91 -1.84
N HIS A 253 -5.47 -25.76 -2.87
CA HIS A 253 -6.40 -26.88 -2.90
C HIS A 253 -5.88 -28.11 -2.17
N THR A 254 -4.61 -28.48 -2.33
CA THR A 254 -4.04 -29.67 -1.66
C THR A 254 -3.35 -29.34 -0.34
N GLY A 255 -2.84 -28.11 -0.19
CA GLY A 255 -2.02 -27.67 0.93
C GLY A 255 -0.52 -27.92 0.75
N ALA A 256 -0.08 -28.39 -0.42
CA ALA A 256 1.34 -28.50 -0.75
C ALA A 256 2.04 -27.14 -0.67
N GLY A 257 3.28 -27.11 -0.18
CA GLY A 257 4.13 -25.92 -0.09
C GLY A 257 3.82 -24.95 1.07
N ILE A 258 2.74 -25.15 1.83
CA ILE A 258 2.35 -24.23 2.92
C ILE A 258 3.38 -24.20 4.06
N ASP A 259 4.01 -25.34 4.37
CA ASP A 259 5.03 -25.39 5.42
C ASP A 259 6.31 -24.64 5.03
N GLU A 260 6.70 -24.70 3.75
CA GLU A 260 7.80 -23.92 3.21
C GLU A 260 7.48 -22.43 3.22
N PHE A 261 6.26 -22.06 2.81
CA PHE A 261 5.78 -20.68 2.89
C PHE A 261 5.92 -20.11 4.31
N PHE A 262 5.52 -20.83 5.37
CA PHE A 262 5.67 -20.33 6.73
C PHE A 262 7.13 -20.16 7.18
N LYS A 263 8.06 -20.99 6.68
CA LYS A 263 9.50 -20.80 6.93
C LYS A 263 10.01 -19.50 6.28
N LEU A 264 9.57 -19.22 5.05
CA LEU A 264 9.90 -17.97 4.36
C LEU A 264 9.29 -16.75 5.07
N VAL A 265 8.07 -16.87 5.59
CA VAL A 265 7.44 -15.82 6.40
C VAL A 265 8.23 -15.52 7.65
N ASP A 266 8.68 -16.54 8.38
CA ASP A 266 9.49 -16.34 9.59
C ASP A 266 10.83 -15.64 9.26
N ALA A 267 11.49 -16.05 8.17
CA ALA A 267 12.70 -15.39 7.69
C ALA A 267 12.46 -13.93 7.22
N ALA A 268 11.32 -13.65 6.58
CA ALA A 268 10.92 -12.30 6.18
C ALA A 268 10.53 -11.41 7.38
N ALA A 269 9.99 -11.99 8.44
CA ALA A 269 9.73 -11.26 9.68
C ALA A 269 11.02 -10.85 10.40
N GLU A 270 12.07 -11.68 10.34
CA GLU A 270 13.39 -11.30 10.85
C GLU A 270 14.05 -10.18 10.03
N GLU A 271 13.91 -10.24 8.70
CA GLU A 271 14.38 -9.18 7.79
C GLU A 271 13.67 -7.84 8.08
N TYR A 272 12.35 -7.88 8.29
CA TYR A 272 11.58 -6.70 8.70
C TYR A 272 12.16 -6.01 9.95
N GLU A 273 12.48 -6.78 10.99
CA GLU A 273 13.00 -6.23 12.24
C GLU A 273 14.42 -5.66 12.09
N LYS A 274 15.24 -6.26 11.23
CA LYS A 274 16.63 -5.84 11.01
C LYS A 274 16.75 -4.62 10.10
N GLU A 275 16.06 -4.64 8.97
CA GLU A 275 16.25 -3.67 7.89
C GLU A 275 15.12 -2.64 7.89
N TYR A 276 13.89 -3.09 7.65
CA TYR A 276 12.75 -2.19 7.47
C TYR A 276 12.51 -1.30 8.67
N LYS A 277 12.48 -1.87 9.88
CA LYS A 277 12.20 -1.11 11.11
C LYS A 277 13.25 -0.05 11.38
N GLN A 278 14.51 -0.33 11.10
CA GLN A 278 15.59 0.65 11.27
C GLN A 278 15.44 1.80 10.28
N ASP A 279 15.18 1.50 9.02
CA ASP A 279 15.02 2.51 7.99
C ASP A 279 13.74 3.33 8.18
N TRP A 280 12.67 2.69 8.65
CA TRP A 280 11.44 3.38 9.03
C TRP A 280 11.68 4.37 10.19
N LEU A 281 12.42 3.97 11.22
CA LEU A 281 12.77 4.86 12.35
C LEU A 281 13.62 6.06 11.88
N LYS A 282 14.60 5.83 10.99
CA LYS A 282 15.41 6.91 10.40
C LYS A 282 14.54 7.88 9.59
N MET A 283 13.70 7.36 8.69
CA MET A 283 12.78 8.18 7.88
C MET A 283 11.81 8.98 8.75
N ARG A 284 11.28 8.38 9.83
CA ARG A 284 10.39 9.06 10.77
C ARG A 284 11.11 10.17 11.54
N ALA A 285 12.35 9.95 11.96
CA ALA A 285 13.15 10.97 12.63
C ALA A 285 13.41 12.18 11.70
N GLN A 286 13.79 11.92 10.44
CA GLN A 286 14.00 12.95 9.43
C GLN A 286 12.73 13.77 9.17
N LYS A 287 11.58 13.10 8.98
CA LYS A 287 10.28 13.79 8.80
C LYS A 287 9.93 14.68 9.99
N LEU A 288 10.18 14.20 11.22
CA LEU A 288 9.92 14.98 12.43
C LEU A 288 10.83 16.21 12.53
N GLU A 289 12.11 16.08 12.14
CA GLU A 289 13.05 17.20 12.09
C GLU A 289 12.66 18.23 11.02
N GLU A 290 12.26 17.80 9.82
CA GLU A 290 11.77 18.68 8.78
C GLU A 290 10.50 19.42 9.22
N GLN A 291 9.59 18.74 9.90
CA GLN A 291 8.36 19.36 10.38
C GLN A 291 8.64 20.38 11.49
N LYS A 292 9.57 20.08 12.41
CA LYS A 292 10.06 21.06 13.40
C LYS A 292 10.70 22.27 12.73
N LYS A 293 11.55 22.09 11.71
CA LYS A 293 12.14 23.20 10.95
C LYS A 293 11.05 24.06 10.27
N LYS A 294 10.07 23.43 9.63
CA LYS A 294 8.93 24.13 9.00
C LYS A 294 8.09 24.90 10.04
N ASP A 295 7.88 24.34 11.23
CA ASP A 295 7.14 25.00 12.29
C ASP A 295 7.93 26.15 12.93
N GLU A 296 9.25 26.02 13.08
CA GLU A 296 10.15 27.09 13.51
C GLU A 296 10.20 28.24 12.50
N GLU A 297 10.30 27.95 11.20
CA GLU A 297 10.22 28.96 10.13
C GLU A 297 8.86 29.69 10.13
N LYS A 298 7.76 28.97 10.34
CA LYS A 298 6.42 29.58 10.47
C LYS A 298 6.31 30.47 11.71
N ARG A 299 6.93 30.10 12.83
CA ARG A 299 6.99 30.93 14.05
C ARG A 299 7.82 32.19 13.83
N LEU A 300 9.03 32.07 13.28
CA LEU A 300 9.90 33.20 12.95
C LEU A 300 9.24 34.20 11.98
N LYS A 301 8.45 33.71 11.01
CA LYS A 301 7.66 34.56 10.10
C LYS A 301 6.48 35.26 10.78
N ARG A 302 5.91 34.68 11.85
CA ARG A 302 4.83 35.31 12.65
C ARG A 302 5.36 36.37 13.61
N ASP A 303 6.56 36.18 14.15
CA ASP A 303 7.14 37.05 15.17
C ASP A 303 7.91 38.26 14.61
N ASN A 304 7.96 38.44 13.29
CA ASN A 304 8.65 39.55 12.63
C ASN A 304 7.63 40.62 12.13
N PRO A 305 7.38 41.71 12.89
CA PRO A 305 6.31 42.67 12.60
C PRO A 305 6.54 43.58 11.37
N ASN A 306 7.66 43.43 10.65
CA ASN A 306 8.02 44.26 9.49
C ASN A 306 7.90 43.57 8.12
N VAL A 307 7.25 42.41 8.04
CA VAL A 307 6.92 41.81 6.73
C VAL A 307 5.63 42.45 6.23
N VAL A 308 5.77 43.42 5.34
CA VAL A 308 4.69 43.98 4.52
C VAL A 308 3.84 42.81 4.02
N LEU A 309 2.54 42.84 4.32
CA LEU A 309 1.54 41.91 3.78
C LEU A 309 1.59 42.00 2.24
N GLU A 310 2.40 41.17 1.60
CA GLU A 310 2.26 40.89 0.18
C GLU A 310 0.85 40.33 -0.02
N LYS A 311 0.09 40.97 -0.91
CA LYS A 311 -1.26 40.57 -1.32
C LYS A 311 -1.23 39.11 -1.79
N LYS A 312 -1.48 38.17 -0.88
CA LYS A 312 -1.80 36.79 -1.24
C LYS A 312 -3.16 36.80 -1.94
N LYS A 313 -3.20 36.23 -3.14
CA LYS A 313 -4.44 35.94 -3.86
C LYS A 313 -5.29 35.01 -2.98
N LEU A 314 -6.59 35.33 -2.86
CA LEU A 314 -7.55 34.68 -1.96
C LEU A 314 -7.92 33.22 -2.31
N ILE A 315 -7.20 32.56 -3.23
CA ILE A 315 -7.63 31.25 -3.78
C ILE A 315 -6.69 30.08 -3.46
N ASP A 316 -5.50 30.30 -2.88
CA ASP A 316 -4.56 29.18 -2.62
C ASP A 316 -4.60 28.58 -1.21
N GLU A 317 -5.60 28.92 -0.37
CA GLU A 317 -5.76 28.27 0.93
C GLU A 317 -6.66 27.02 0.83
N VAL A 318 -6.06 25.90 0.43
CA VAL A 318 -6.65 24.58 0.70
C VAL A 318 -6.68 24.39 2.23
N PRO A 319 -7.84 24.08 2.83
CA PRO A 319 -7.94 23.93 4.27
C PRO A 319 -7.02 22.82 4.78
N VAL A 320 -6.29 23.14 5.86
CA VAL A 320 -5.39 22.24 6.60
C VAL A 320 -6.15 20.97 6.98
N GLY A 321 -5.97 19.90 6.20
CA GLY A 321 -6.74 18.66 6.32
C GLY A 321 -6.78 17.80 5.06
N ARG A 322 -6.38 18.33 3.90
CA ARG A 322 -6.04 17.53 2.71
C ARG A 322 -4.62 17.83 2.29
N GLU A 323 -3.67 17.00 2.73
CA GLU A 323 -2.38 16.90 2.05
C GLU A 323 -2.67 16.33 0.66
N THR A 324 -2.83 17.20 -0.33
CA THR A 324 -2.55 16.81 -1.71
C THR A 324 -1.06 16.52 -1.75
N SER A 325 -0.73 15.24 -1.91
CA SER A 325 0.63 14.81 -2.19
C SER A 325 1.16 15.62 -3.37
N ASP A 326 2.09 16.56 -3.12
CA ASP A 326 2.91 17.21 -4.14
C ASP A 326 3.94 16.21 -4.71
N VAL A 327 3.43 15.09 -5.19
CA VAL A 327 4.13 14.13 -6.04
C VAL A 327 3.37 14.14 -7.36
N TYR A 328 3.53 15.23 -8.10
CA TYR A 328 3.38 15.16 -9.55
C TYR A 328 4.52 14.24 -10.04
N LEU A 329 4.21 12.95 -10.16
CA LEU A 329 4.97 12.03 -10.99
C LEU A 329 4.93 12.61 -12.41
N LYS A 330 6.03 13.21 -12.85
CA LYS A 330 6.28 13.40 -14.28
C LYS A 330 6.09 12.03 -14.96
N HIS A 331 5.08 11.92 -15.81
CA HIS A 331 4.89 10.74 -16.65
C HIS A 331 6.17 10.51 -17.48
N PRO A 332 6.77 9.32 -17.45
CA PRO A 332 8.01 9.02 -18.19
C PRO A 332 7.80 8.88 -19.71
N GLY A 333 6.62 9.26 -20.24
CA GLY A 333 6.25 9.10 -21.64
C GLY A 333 6.25 10.39 -22.48
N ASN A 334 6.72 11.52 -21.95
CA ASN A 334 6.64 12.80 -22.68
C ASN A 334 7.92 13.20 -23.43
N GLU A 335 8.82 12.25 -23.70
CA GLU A 335 9.93 12.42 -24.64
C GLU A 335 9.64 11.68 -25.94
N SER A 336 8.60 12.11 -26.66
CA SER A 336 8.50 12.14 -28.13
C SER A 336 7.04 12.22 -28.57
N SER A 337 6.52 13.44 -28.70
CA SER A 337 5.54 13.77 -29.73
C SER A 337 5.71 15.24 -30.08
N SER A 338 6.11 15.50 -31.31
CA SER A 338 6.26 16.82 -31.91
C SER A 338 4.89 17.39 -32.31
N ASP A 339 3.92 17.40 -31.40
CA ASP A 339 2.59 17.95 -31.66
C ASP A 339 2.25 19.01 -30.60
N GLU A 340 2.16 20.25 -31.08
CA GLU A 340 1.72 21.44 -30.37
C GLU A 340 0.24 21.35 -29.98
N GLU A 341 -0.13 20.57 -28.97
CA GLU A 341 -1.46 20.70 -28.34
C GLU A 341 -1.33 20.57 -26.81
N GLY A 342 -1.13 21.71 -26.15
CA GLY A 342 -1.05 21.75 -24.69
C GLY A 342 -0.69 23.10 -24.06
N THR A 343 -0.81 24.22 -24.78
CA THR A 343 -0.73 25.54 -24.14
C THR A 343 -2.03 25.79 -23.39
N GLU A 344 -2.04 25.53 -22.08
CA GLU A 344 -3.10 26.03 -21.20
C GLU A 344 -3.15 27.55 -21.34
N VAL A 345 -4.23 28.06 -21.94
CA VAL A 345 -4.53 29.49 -21.94
C VAL A 345 -4.75 29.88 -20.48
N LYS A 346 -3.83 30.69 -19.93
CA LYS A 346 -4.03 31.31 -18.62
C LYS A 346 -5.38 32.05 -18.66
N PRO A 347 -6.28 31.84 -17.70
CA PRO A 347 -7.54 32.57 -17.68
C PRO A 347 -7.24 34.07 -17.63
N ASP A 348 -7.81 34.82 -18.56
CA ASP A 348 -7.73 36.27 -18.59
C ASP A 348 -8.48 36.81 -17.36
N ILE A 349 -7.75 37.46 -16.45
CA ILE A 349 -8.32 38.03 -15.23
C ILE A 349 -8.89 39.41 -15.60
N ASP A 350 -10.16 39.46 -16.01
CA ASP A 350 -10.91 40.71 -16.21
C ASP A 350 -11.51 41.20 -14.88
N ASP A 351 -10.64 41.50 -13.90
CA ASP A 351 -11.06 42.18 -12.67
C ASP A 351 -11.26 43.67 -12.98
N LYS A 352 -12.45 44.04 -13.44
CA LYS A 352 -12.77 45.45 -13.68
C LYS A 352 -12.69 46.20 -12.34
N PRO A 353 -12.01 47.36 -12.30
CA PRO A 353 -11.79 48.11 -11.06
C PRO A 353 -13.08 48.55 -10.36
N GLN A 354 -14.21 48.58 -11.07
CA GLN A 354 -15.54 48.89 -10.52
C GLN A 354 -16.11 47.74 -9.66
N ASP A 355 -15.84 46.49 -10.02
CA ASP A 355 -16.37 45.32 -9.31
C ASP A 355 -15.63 45.08 -7.99
N VAL A 356 -14.32 45.34 -7.99
CA VAL A 356 -13.48 45.33 -6.78
C VAL A 356 -13.91 46.42 -5.79
N ALA A 357 -14.30 47.60 -6.30
CA ALA A 357 -14.78 48.71 -5.46
C ALA A 357 -16.15 48.41 -4.83
N MET A 358 -17.10 47.83 -5.59
CA MET A 358 -18.40 47.42 -5.07
C MET A 358 -18.27 46.33 -3.98
N PHE A 359 -17.33 45.40 -4.15
CA PHE A 359 -17.06 44.36 -3.15
C PHE A 359 -16.44 44.91 -1.87
N GLN A 360 -15.52 45.88 -1.98
CA GLN A 360 -14.95 46.57 -0.81
C GLN A 360 -15.99 47.41 -0.05
N GLU A 361 -16.91 48.08 -0.75
CA GLU A 361 -18.05 48.75 -0.12
C GLU A 361 -18.97 47.75 0.59
N PHE A 362 -19.23 46.58 0.00
CA PHE A 362 -20.05 45.54 0.62
C PHE A 362 -19.45 45.04 1.94
N ILE A 363 -18.14 44.78 1.97
CA ILE A 363 -17.40 44.35 3.17
C ILE A 363 -17.44 45.45 4.24
N ASN A 364 -17.16 46.70 3.87
CA ASN A 364 -17.17 47.83 4.82
C ASN A 364 -18.57 48.08 5.42
N LYS A 365 -19.64 47.72 4.70
CA LYS A 365 -21.02 47.89 5.15
C LYS A 365 -21.51 46.77 6.07
N HIS A 366 -20.90 45.58 6.01
CA HIS A 366 -21.36 44.39 6.75
C HIS A 366 -20.41 43.88 7.83
N VAL A 367 -19.17 44.38 7.90
CA VAL A 367 -18.25 44.08 9.01
C VAL A 367 -18.49 45.08 10.15
N LYS A 368 -19.18 44.63 11.21
CA LYS A 368 -19.29 45.43 12.46
C LYS A 368 -17.92 45.48 13.16
N PRO A 369 -17.44 46.66 13.58
CA PRO A 369 -16.21 46.74 14.38
C PRO A 369 -16.47 46.16 15.78
N ASN A 370 -15.63 45.20 16.19
CA ASN A 370 -15.53 44.76 17.59
C ASN A 370 -15.00 45.92 18.43
N ASN A 371 -15.90 46.65 19.09
CA ASN A 371 -15.54 47.70 20.04
C ASN A 371 -15.21 47.05 21.40
N SER A 372 -13.94 46.76 21.65
CA SER A 372 -13.42 46.57 23.01
C SER A 372 -13.10 47.94 23.61
N GLY A 373 -14.14 48.61 24.12
CA GLY A 373 -13.99 49.76 24.98
C GLY A 373 -13.63 49.31 26.39
N ASN A 374 -12.34 49.40 26.75
CA ASN A 374 -11.93 49.46 28.15
C ASN A 374 -12.53 50.74 28.75
N LYS A 375 -13.42 50.61 29.73
CA LYS A 375 -13.77 51.69 30.65
C LYS A 375 -13.64 51.19 32.09
N THR A 376 -12.76 51.92 32.79
CA THR A 376 -12.58 52.09 34.25
C THR A 376 -12.22 50.86 35.07
#